data_AF-A0A2G6ID13-F1
#
_entry.id   AF-A0A2G6ID13-F1
#
_cell.length_a   1.000
_cell.length_b   1.000
_cell.length_c   1.000
_cell.angle_alpha   90.00
_cell.angle_beta   90.00
_cell.angle_gamma   90.00
#
_symmetry.space_group_name_H-M   'P 1'
#
loop_
_entity.id
_entity.type
_entity.pdbx_description
1 polymer ?
#
loop_
_entity_poly.entity_id
_entity_poly.type
_entity_poly.pdbx_seq_one_letter_code
_entity_poly.pdbx_strand_id
1 'polypeptide(L)'
;LVDEAQDTSPTQWQVIERLAAEFTSGEGTRSGTARTIFVVGDPKQSIYSFQGAQPAEFTHMRDKFRAALEQINQPFQALPLQFSFRSSPAVLDMVDSTLKDQEGLGESFLHRAFFTQKPGRVDLWPVVEQEAHKEERDWFDYHDPCTPPVAAVLCHYQRLQRAEPAHRRG
;
A
#
# COMPACT_ATOMS: atom_id res chain seq x y z
N LEU A 1 -16.60 -8.48 5.85
CA LEU A 1 -15.27 -8.23 5.28
C LEU A 1 -15.08 -6.73 5.19
N VAL A 2 -13.98 -6.22 5.73
CA VAL A 2 -13.53 -4.83 5.54
C VAL A 2 -12.16 -4.93 4.90
N ASP A 3 -11.99 -4.33 3.73
CA ASP A 3 -10.74 -4.27 2.98
C ASP A 3 -10.27 -2.82 2.91
N GLU A 4 -8.98 -2.59 2.71
CA GLU A 4 -8.35 -1.25 2.76
C GLU A 4 -8.73 -0.46 4.02
N ALA A 5 -8.80 -1.16 5.16
CA ALA A 5 -9.31 -0.61 6.40
C ALA A 5 -8.51 0.59 6.94
N GLN A 6 -7.26 0.78 6.49
CA GLN A 6 -6.45 1.96 6.79
C GLN A 6 -7.03 3.26 6.21
N ASP A 7 -7.80 3.18 5.12
CA ASP A 7 -8.39 4.33 4.42
C ASP A 7 -9.83 4.62 4.88
N THR A 8 -10.28 3.95 5.94
CA THR A 8 -11.63 4.09 6.49
C THR A 8 -11.72 5.33 7.40
N SER A 9 -12.74 6.17 7.16
CA SER A 9 -12.99 7.37 7.98
C SER A 9 -13.66 7.03 9.31
N PRO A 10 -13.58 7.91 10.34
CA PRO A 10 -14.20 7.66 11.64
C PRO A 10 -15.72 7.37 11.56
N THR A 11 -16.44 8.05 10.66
CA THR A 11 -17.88 7.82 10.46
C THR A 11 -18.14 6.44 9.85
N GLN A 12 -17.29 5.97 8.94
CA GLN A 12 -17.41 4.62 8.38
C GLN A 12 -17.11 3.56 9.45
N TRP A 13 -16.11 3.79 10.31
CA TRP A 13 -15.83 2.92 11.45
C TRP A 13 -17.01 2.78 12.41
N GLN A 14 -17.74 3.86 12.68
CA GLN A 14 -18.97 3.80 13.48
C GLN A 14 -20.04 2.89 12.86
N VAL A 15 -20.17 2.88 11.53
CA VAL A 15 -21.10 1.98 10.84
C VAL A 15 -20.64 0.52 10.99
N ILE A 16 -19.36 0.26 10.75
CA ILE A 16 -18.77 -1.07 10.90
C ILE A 16 -18.94 -1.59 12.33
N GLU A 17 -18.71 -0.74 13.32
CA GLU A 17 -18.86 -1.07 14.73
C GLU A 17 -20.30 -1.46 15.06
N ARG A 18 -21.30 -0.68 14.63
CA ARG A 18 -22.71 -0.98 14.89
C ARG A 18 -23.15 -2.30 14.27
N LEU A 19 -22.66 -2.61 13.07
CA LEU A 19 -22.91 -3.89 12.42
C LEU A 19 -22.24 -5.04 13.17
N ALA A 20 -21.02 -4.83 13.65
CA ALA A 20 -20.26 -5.83 14.40
C ALA A 20 -20.81 -6.04 15.83
N ALA A 21 -21.40 -5.02 16.44
CA ALA A 21 -21.97 -5.08 17.79
C ALA A 21 -23.09 -6.11 17.92
N GLU A 22 -23.87 -6.33 16.84
CA GLU A 22 -24.88 -7.40 16.77
C GLU A 22 -24.26 -8.81 16.88
N PHE A 23 -22.96 -8.94 16.57
CA PHE A 23 -22.24 -10.22 16.59
C PHE A 23 -21.57 -10.46 17.94
N THR A 24 -21.18 -9.37 18.61
CA THR A 24 -20.48 -9.40 19.90
C THR A 24 -21.42 -9.31 21.11
N SER A 25 -22.73 -9.13 20.92
CA SER A 25 -23.70 -8.99 22.01
C SER A 25 -24.13 -10.31 22.66
N GLY A 26 -23.66 -11.47 22.18
CA GLY A 26 -23.99 -12.80 22.73
C GLY A 26 -25.41 -13.30 22.40
N GLU A 27 -26.34 -12.41 22.05
CA GLU A 27 -27.73 -12.72 21.68
C GLU A 27 -27.97 -12.50 20.18
N GLY A 28 -27.33 -13.29 19.33
CA GLY A 28 -27.53 -13.23 17.88
C GLY A 28 -28.86 -13.88 17.45
N THR A 29 -29.79 -13.07 16.93
CA THR A 29 -31.20 -13.34 16.57
C THR A 29 -31.46 -14.40 15.46
N ARG A 30 -30.50 -15.28 15.15
CA ARG A 30 -30.71 -16.46 14.30
C ARG A 30 -29.96 -17.65 14.89
N SER A 31 -30.70 -18.51 15.58
CA SER A 31 -30.25 -19.81 16.05
C SER A 31 -29.73 -20.65 14.86
N GLY A 32 -28.41 -20.67 14.66
CA GLY A 32 -27.76 -21.61 13.73
C GLY A 32 -26.57 -21.12 12.92
N THR A 33 -26.19 -19.83 12.94
CA THR A 33 -25.01 -19.36 12.17
C THR A 33 -24.16 -18.38 12.98
N ALA A 34 -22.93 -18.79 13.30
CA ALA A 34 -21.92 -17.90 13.88
C ALA A 34 -21.51 -16.86 12.83
N ARG A 35 -21.58 -15.58 13.18
CA ARG A 35 -21.13 -14.48 12.33
C ARG A 35 -19.70 -14.10 12.69
N THR A 36 -18.91 -13.73 11.70
CA THR A 36 -17.50 -13.37 11.86
C THR A 36 -17.21 -12.02 11.23
N ILE A 37 -16.23 -11.31 11.78
CA ILE A 37 -15.65 -10.10 11.19
C ILE A 37 -14.24 -10.41 10.71
N PHE A 38 -13.92 -9.95 9.51
CA PHE A 38 -12.60 -10.10 8.91
C PHE A 38 -12.20 -8.75 8.31
N VAL A 39 -11.05 -8.24 8.74
CA VAL A 39 -10.53 -6.92 8.42
C VAL A 39 -9.12 -7.09 7.87
N VAL A 40 -8.87 -6.47 6.72
CA VAL A 40 -7.55 -6.44 6.07
C VAL A 40 -7.19 -4.98 5.82
N GLY A 41 -5.91 -4.66 5.99
CA GLY A 41 -5.37 -3.35 5.71
C GLY A 41 -3.88 -3.27 6.01
N ASP A 42 -3.26 -2.23 5.49
CA ASP A 42 -1.86 -1.89 5.75
C ASP A 42 -1.78 -0.40 6.10
N PRO A 43 -1.58 -0.04 7.39
CA PRO A 43 -1.44 1.36 7.80
C PRO A 43 -0.39 2.15 7.00
N LYS A 44 0.65 1.48 6.47
CA LYS A 44 1.69 2.11 5.65
C LYS A 44 1.19 2.61 4.30
N GLN A 45 0.07 2.07 3.82
CA GLN A 45 -0.51 2.41 2.52
C GLN A 45 -1.62 3.47 2.63
N SER A 46 -1.86 4.01 3.83
CA SER A 46 -2.84 5.08 4.02
C SER A 46 -2.34 6.38 3.39
N ILE A 47 -2.87 6.70 2.21
CA ILE A 47 -2.54 7.92 1.45
C ILE A 47 -3.75 8.88 1.33
N TYR A 48 -4.90 8.53 1.91
CA TYR A 48 -6.14 9.30 1.80
C TYR A 48 -6.48 10.16 3.03
N SER A 49 -5.47 10.68 3.72
CA SER A 49 -5.66 11.55 4.89
C SER A 49 -6.47 12.82 4.57
N PHE A 50 -6.38 13.32 3.34
CA PHE A 50 -7.17 14.45 2.84
C PHE A 50 -8.68 14.16 2.74
N GLN A 51 -9.08 12.88 2.74
CA GLN A 51 -10.49 12.45 2.80
C GLN A 51 -10.91 12.08 4.24
N GLY A 52 -10.04 12.31 5.23
CA GLY A 52 -10.31 12.03 6.63
C GLY A 52 -9.98 10.61 7.08
N ALA A 53 -9.25 9.82 6.27
CA ALA A 53 -8.69 8.55 6.72
C ALA A 53 -7.67 8.77 7.84
N GLN A 54 -7.73 7.92 8.88
CA GLN A 54 -6.84 8.01 10.03
C GLN A 54 -6.23 6.63 10.29
N PRO A 55 -4.92 6.42 10.00
CA PRO A 55 -4.26 5.13 10.22
C PRO A 55 -4.33 4.64 11.67
N ALA A 56 -4.40 5.58 12.63
CA ALA A 56 -4.53 5.27 14.05
C ALA A 56 -5.85 4.55 14.37
N GLU A 57 -6.93 4.85 13.65
CA GLU A 57 -8.24 4.22 13.85
C GLU A 57 -8.21 2.74 13.50
N PHE A 58 -7.41 2.31 12.52
CA PHE A 58 -7.24 0.89 12.22
C PHE A 58 -6.72 0.10 13.44
N THR A 59 -5.67 0.62 14.09
CA THR A 59 -5.10 0.00 15.30
C THR A 59 -6.08 0.07 16.46
N HIS A 60 -6.74 1.22 16.66
CA HIS A 60 -7.75 1.38 17.71
C HIS A 60 -8.90 0.38 17.56
N MET A 61 -9.44 0.24 16.35
CA MET A 61 -10.57 -0.64 16.07
C MET A 61 -10.18 -2.12 16.16
N ARG A 62 -8.96 -2.50 15.76
CA ARG A 62 -8.41 -3.83 16.00
C ARG A 62 -8.45 -4.18 17.49
N ASP A 63 -7.96 -3.29 18.34
CA ASP A 63 -7.87 -3.52 19.79
C ASP A 63 -9.26 -3.54 20.43
N LYS A 64 -10.18 -2.70 19.95
CA LYS A 64 -11.59 -2.70 20.35
C LYS A 64 -12.31 -4.01 20.01
N PHE A 65 -12.13 -4.52 18.79
CA PHE A 65 -12.72 -5.80 18.39
C PHE A 65 -12.12 -6.98 19.16
N ARG A 66 -10.81 -6.95 19.43
CA ARG A 66 -10.17 -7.94 20.31
C ARG A 66 -10.86 -7.99 21.67
N ALA A 67 -10.98 -6.84 22.34
CA ALA A 67 -11.61 -6.76 23.66
C ALA A 67 -13.08 -7.23 23.64
N ALA A 68 -13.85 -6.88 22.60
CA ALA A 68 -15.24 -7.30 22.47
C ALA A 68 -15.40 -8.81 22.24
N LEU A 69 -14.52 -9.43 21.44
CA LEU A 69 -14.55 -10.88 21.21
C LEU A 69 -14.10 -11.67 22.44
N GLU A 70 -13.12 -11.17 23.18
CA GLU A 70 -12.66 -11.75 24.45
C GLU A 70 -13.80 -11.81 25.49
N GLN A 71 -14.64 -10.78 25.57
CA GLN A 71 -15.79 -10.73 26.50
C GLN A 71 -16.82 -11.84 26.25
N ILE A 72 -16.93 -12.33 25.01
CA ILE A 72 -17.85 -13.41 24.64
C ILE A 72 -17.13 -14.75 24.39
N ASN A 73 -15.88 -14.88 24.85
CA ASN A 73 -15.03 -16.07 24.67
C ASN A 73 -14.89 -16.52 23.21
N GLN A 74 -14.90 -15.58 22.26
CA GLN A 74 -14.60 -15.87 20.85
C GLN A 74 -13.12 -15.62 20.54
N PRO A 75 -12.51 -16.44 19.66
CA PRO A 75 -11.11 -16.28 19.31
C PRO A 75 -10.90 -15.03 18.44
N PHE A 76 -9.88 -14.25 18.79
CA PHE A 76 -9.35 -13.17 17.96
C PHE A 76 -8.03 -13.61 17.29
N GLN A 77 -7.88 -13.37 16.00
CA GLN A 77 -6.67 -13.69 15.25
C GLN A 77 -6.09 -12.43 14.59
N ALA A 78 -4.86 -12.09 14.96
CA ALA A 78 -4.06 -11.09 14.25
C ALA A 78 -2.94 -11.79 13.49
N LEU A 79 -3.01 -11.74 12.16
CA LEU A 79 -2.07 -12.43 11.28
C LEU A 79 -1.28 -11.39 10.47
N PRO A 80 0.02 -11.18 10.76
CA PRO A 80 0.86 -10.32 9.93
C PRO A 80 1.19 -11.01 8.60
N LEU A 81 0.94 -10.33 7.48
CA LEU A 81 1.27 -10.80 6.13
C LEU A 81 2.58 -10.18 5.66
N GLN A 82 3.68 -10.89 5.91
CA GLN A 82 5.04 -10.39 5.58
C GLN A 82 5.49 -10.75 4.16
N PHE A 83 4.82 -11.71 3.50
CA PHE A 83 5.26 -12.21 2.20
C PHE A 83 4.58 -11.48 1.04
N SER A 84 5.40 -10.93 0.14
CA SER A 84 4.99 -10.43 -1.16
C SER A 84 5.07 -11.55 -2.20
N PHE A 85 3.93 -11.84 -2.84
CA PHE A 85 3.83 -12.73 -3.99
C PHE A 85 3.94 -11.98 -5.33
N ARG A 86 3.94 -10.64 -5.30
CA ARG A 86 3.92 -9.78 -6.49
C ARG A 86 5.32 -9.38 -6.94
N SER A 87 6.15 -8.90 -6.01
CA SER A 87 7.42 -8.23 -6.33
C SER A 87 8.64 -9.15 -6.14
N SER A 88 9.69 -8.86 -6.90
CA SER A 88 11.02 -9.48 -6.76
C SER A 88 11.79 -8.92 -5.55
N PRO A 89 12.79 -9.64 -5.02
CA PRO A 89 13.65 -9.13 -3.94
C PRO A 89 14.23 -7.74 -4.24
N ALA A 90 14.77 -7.52 -5.45
CA ALA A 90 15.37 -6.24 -5.84
C ALA A 90 14.46 -5.01 -5.65
N VAL A 91 13.14 -5.17 -5.83
CA VAL A 91 12.17 -4.08 -5.64
C VAL A 91 11.85 -3.90 -4.16
N LEU A 92 11.64 -5.00 -3.44
CA LEU A 92 11.33 -4.97 -2.01
C LEU A 92 12.49 -4.40 -1.19
N ASP A 93 13.72 -4.84 -1.49
CA ASP A 93 14.94 -4.38 -0.82
C ASP A 93 15.16 -2.87 -1.02
N MET A 94 14.85 -2.35 -2.21
CA MET A 94 14.93 -0.92 -2.49
C MET A 94 13.88 -0.12 -1.72
N VAL A 95 12.63 -0.60 -1.66
CA VAL A 95 11.56 0.06 -0.87
C VAL A 95 11.93 0.05 0.61
N ASP A 96 12.35 -1.10 1.14
CA ASP A 96 12.75 -1.25 2.55
C ASP A 96 13.96 -0.37 2.88
N SER A 97 14.94 -0.27 1.98
CA SER A 97 16.10 0.61 2.16
C SER A 97 15.74 2.10 2.14
N THR A 98 14.77 2.50 1.30
CA THR A 98 14.33 3.90 1.17
C THR A 98 13.54 4.37 2.39
N LEU A 99 12.80 3.45 3.04
CA LEU A 99 11.91 3.76 4.15
C LEU A 99 12.50 3.46 5.53
N LYS A 100 13.70 2.87 5.62
CA LYS A 100 14.33 2.42 6.86
C LYS A 100 14.43 3.49 7.95
N ASP A 101 14.72 4.72 7.56
CA ASP A 101 14.94 5.84 8.48
C ASP A 101 13.71 6.76 8.63
N GLN A 102 12.55 6.37 8.09
CA GLN A 102 11.33 7.16 8.15
C GLN A 102 10.52 6.84 9.41
N GLU A 103 10.22 7.87 10.20
CA GLU A 103 9.34 7.77 11.35
C GLU A 103 7.86 7.67 10.91
N GLY A 104 7.02 7.02 11.72
CA GLY A 104 5.56 6.97 11.49
C GLY A 104 5.02 5.78 10.67
N LEU A 105 5.87 4.85 10.24
CA LEU A 105 5.48 3.68 9.44
C LEU A 105 5.20 2.39 10.25
N GLY A 106 5.25 2.45 11.59
CA GLY A 106 4.90 1.33 12.50
C GLY A 106 6.04 0.34 12.81
N GLU A 107 5.74 -0.72 13.57
CA GLU A 107 6.73 -1.72 14.02
C GLU A 107 7.15 -2.71 12.91
N SER A 108 8.44 -2.62 12.54
CA SER A 108 9.25 -3.55 11.73
C SER A 108 8.87 -3.76 10.25
N PHE A 109 9.90 -3.53 9.42
CA PHE A 109 9.86 -3.25 7.99
C PHE A 109 10.48 -4.38 7.17
N LEU A 110 9.89 -5.57 7.16
CA LEU A 110 10.48 -6.65 6.38
C LEU A 110 9.47 -7.23 5.41
N HIS A 111 9.48 -6.69 4.19
CA HIS A 111 8.82 -7.35 3.07
C HIS A 111 9.67 -8.55 2.65
N ARG A 112 9.08 -9.74 2.67
CA ARG A 112 9.74 -10.97 2.24
C ARG A 112 9.24 -11.35 0.87
N ALA A 113 10.13 -11.47 -0.11
CA ALA A 113 9.74 -12.03 -1.41
C ALA A 113 9.40 -13.51 -1.23
N PHE A 114 8.20 -13.92 -1.65
CA PHE A 114 7.87 -15.34 -1.75
C PHE A 114 8.67 -16.02 -2.87
N PHE A 115 8.78 -15.34 -4.02
CA PHE A 115 9.57 -15.81 -5.16
C PHE A 115 10.98 -15.20 -5.11
N THR A 116 11.89 -15.86 -4.39
CA THR A 116 13.27 -15.38 -4.16
C THR A 116 14.12 -15.29 -5.43
N GLN A 117 13.79 -16.06 -6.47
CA GLN A 117 14.51 -16.05 -7.75
C GLN A 117 13.84 -15.18 -8.83
N LYS A 118 12.78 -14.43 -8.48
CA LYS A 118 12.09 -13.58 -9.44
C LYS A 118 13.04 -12.48 -9.91
N PRO A 119 13.32 -12.36 -11.23
CA PRO A 119 14.19 -11.31 -11.73
C PRO A 119 13.58 -9.95 -11.45
N GLY A 120 14.42 -8.98 -11.10
CA GLY A 120 14.02 -7.61 -10.78
C GLY A 120 15.15 -6.64 -11.07
N ARG A 121 14.79 -5.40 -11.40
CA ARG A 121 15.71 -4.32 -11.68
C ARG A 121 15.12 -3.02 -11.15
N VAL A 122 15.94 -2.20 -10.53
CA VAL A 122 15.58 -0.84 -10.10
C VAL A 122 16.62 0.10 -10.71
N ASP A 123 16.16 1.09 -11.47
CA ASP A 123 16.99 2.14 -12.04
C ASP A 123 16.62 3.46 -11.38
N LEU A 124 17.61 4.21 -10.88
CA LEU A 124 17.40 5.58 -10.40
C LEU A 124 17.67 6.55 -11.56
N TRP A 125 16.65 7.30 -11.95
CA TRP A 125 16.76 8.28 -13.02
C TRP A 125 17.22 9.63 -12.44
N PRO A 126 18.00 10.42 -13.20
CA PRO A 126 18.40 11.75 -12.77
C PRO A 126 17.16 12.63 -12.56
N VAL A 127 17.20 13.48 -11.54
CA VAL A 127 16.12 14.45 -11.27
C VAL A 127 16.01 15.39 -12.47
N VAL A 128 14.81 15.49 -13.03
CA VAL A 128 14.49 16.47 -14.07
C VAL A 128 13.86 17.66 -13.35
N GLU A 129 14.49 18.83 -13.48
CA GLU A 129 13.93 20.07 -12.92
C GLU A 129 12.57 20.36 -13.55
N GLN A 130 11.60 20.77 -12.73
CA GLN A 130 10.31 21.24 -13.25
C GLN A 130 10.56 22.48 -14.11
N GLU A 131 10.17 22.41 -15.38
CA GLU A 131 10.16 23.59 -16.24
C GLU A 131 9.19 24.62 -15.64
N ALA A 132 9.61 25.89 -15.57
CA ALA A 132 8.76 26.97 -15.12
C ALA A 132 7.45 26.96 -15.90
N HIS A 133 6.33 26.94 -15.19
CA HIS A 133 4.98 26.84 -15.73
C HIS A 133 4.78 27.87 -16.87
N LYS A 134 4.67 27.40 -18.11
CA LYS A 134 4.28 28.25 -19.25
C LYS A 134 2.77 28.26 -19.38
N GLU A 135 2.19 29.35 -18.85
CA GLU A 135 0.79 29.81 -18.91
C GLU A 135 -0.29 28.78 -18.49
N GLU A 136 -1.23 29.22 -17.66
CA GLU A 136 -2.50 28.50 -17.46
C GLU A 136 -3.20 28.41 -18.82
N ARG A 137 -3.20 27.22 -19.39
CA ARG A 137 -3.95 26.95 -20.62
C ARG A 137 -5.32 26.44 -20.23
N ASP A 138 -6.30 26.83 -21.04
CA ASP A 138 -7.65 26.32 -20.90
C ASP A 138 -7.67 24.78 -21.06
N TRP A 139 -8.39 24.09 -20.17
CA TRP A 139 -8.43 22.62 -20.10
C TRP A 139 -8.95 21.94 -21.37
N PHE A 140 -9.59 22.68 -22.27
CA PHE A 140 -10.12 22.21 -23.56
C PHE A 140 -9.17 22.44 -24.75
N ASP A 141 -8.06 23.16 -24.54
CA ASP A 141 -7.07 23.44 -25.59
C ASP A 141 -6.02 22.31 -25.65
N TYR A 142 -6.46 21.14 -26.15
CA TYR A 142 -5.61 19.96 -26.28
C TYR A 142 -4.75 20.04 -27.54
N HIS A 143 -3.48 20.39 -27.36
CA HIS A 143 -2.44 20.14 -28.35
C HIS A 143 -1.72 18.84 -28.01
N ASP A 144 -1.75 17.87 -28.92
CA ASP A 144 -0.93 16.65 -28.86
C ASP A 144 0.56 17.07 -28.80
N PRO A 145 1.25 16.87 -27.65
CA PRO A 145 2.65 17.24 -27.54
C PRO A 145 3.51 16.19 -28.25
N CYS A 146 3.47 16.21 -29.58
CA CYS A 146 4.45 15.53 -30.43
C CYS A 146 5.80 16.29 -30.45
N THR A 147 6.18 16.90 -29.32
CA THR A 147 7.53 17.41 -29.06
C THR A 147 8.02 16.75 -27.78
N PRO A 148 8.97 15.80 -27.83
CA PRO A 148 9.22 14.96 -26.67
C PRO A 148 10.41 15.49 -25.85
N PRO A 149 10.21 16.05 -24.64
CA PRO A 149 11.27 16.11 -23.64
C PRO A 149 11.67 14.69 -23.18
N VAL A 150 10.76 13.72 -23.33
CA VAL A 150 10.94 12.31 -22.94
C VAL A 150 11.83 11.53 -23.92
N ALA A 151 11.99 11.98 -25.16
CA ALA A 151 12.83 11.29 -26.16
C ALA A 151 14.31 11.40 -25.83
N ALA A 152 14.76 12.49 -25.21
CA ALA A 152 16.16 12.64 -24.80
C ALA A 152 16.56 11.59 -23.76
N VAL A 153 15.69 11.34 -22.78
CA VAL A 153 15.92 10.35 -21.71
C VAL A 153 15.85 8.92 -22.27
N LEU A 154 14.85 8.62 -23.10
CA LEU A 154 14.75 7.31 -23.76
C LEU A 154 15.92 7.05 -24.72
N CYS A 155 16.38 8.04 -25.47
CA CYS A 155 17.55 7.91 -26.34
C CYS A 155 18.87 7.77 -25.56
N HIS A 156 19.03 8.48 -24.43
CA HIS A 156 20.19 8.30 -23.56
C HIS A 156 20.22 6.88 -22.97
N TYR A 157 19.08 6.39 -22.48
CA TYR A 157 18.92 5.03 -21.96
C TYR A 157 19.23 3.95 -23.02
N GLN A 158 18.69 4.10 -24.24
CA GLN A 158 18.98 3.19 -25.35
C GLN A 158 20.44 3.22 -25.80
N ARG A 159 21.14 4.36 -25.66
CA ARG A 159 22.59 4.43 -25.91
C ARG A 159 23.40 3.73 -24.83
N LEU A 160 23.04 3.89 -23.56
CA LEU A 160 23.72 3.20 -22.45
C LEU A 160 23.54 1.68 -22.53
N GLN A 161 22.35 1.18 -22.87
CA GLN A 161 22.12 -0.26 -23.08
C GLN A 161 22.88 -0.84 -24.29
N ARG A 162 23.22 -0.01 -25.28
CA ARG A 162 24.03 -0.41 -26.45
C ARG A 162 25.53 -0.23 -26.25
N ALA A 163 25.95 0.48 -25.19
CA ALA A 163 27.34 0.79 -24.89
C ALA A 163 28.00 -0.22 -23.94
N GLU A 164 27.26 -1.18 -23.38
CA GLU A 164 27.89 -2.32 -22.72
C GLU A 164 28.61 -3.18 -23.78
N PRO A 165 29.93 -3.35 -23.72
CA PRO A 165 30.59 -4.29 -24.60
C PRO A 165 30.08 -5.68 -24.22
N ALA A 166 29.56 -6.39 -25.22
CA ALA A 166 29.35 -7.82 -25.13
C ALA A 166 30.69 -8.47 -24.78
N HIS A 167 30.96 -8.67 -23.49
CA HIS A 167 31.99 -9.60 -23.04
C HIS A 167 31.47 -11.01 -23.32
N ARG A 168 31.56 -11.38 -24.60
CA ARG A 168 31.56 -12.75 -25.04
C ARG A 168 32.95 -13.33 -24.77
N ARG A 169 32.91 -14.41 -23.99
CA ARG A 169 33.74 -15.61 -24.03
C ARG A 169 35.06 -15.61 -23.24
N GLY A 170 35.06 -16.56 -22.30
CA GLY A 170 36.18 -17.35 -21.81
C GLY A 170 35.59 -18.52 -21.05
#